data_AF-A0A5E5QQM1-F1
#
_entry.id   AF-A0A5E5QQM1-F1
#
_cell.length_a   1.000
_cell.length_b   1.000
_cell.length_c   1.000
_cell.angle_alpha   90.00
_cell.angle_beta   90.00
_cell.angle_gamma   90.00
#
_symmetry.space_group_name_H-M   'P 1'
#
loop_
_entity.id
_entity.type
_entity.pdbx_description
1 polymer ?
#
loop_
_entity_poly.entity_id
_entity_poly.type
_entity_poly.pdbx_seq_one_letter_code
_entity_poly.pdbx_strand_id
1 'polypeptide(L)'
;MKITKERVLSTINYIKQNPNFYFPFKIMCLDFDEHHEMYEEDCLDFEYHEIKNDNSMVNFILVENLQNLLLETVELMSKGFFEKIEYMDALSEVSNLAQESRGRWKKELRKSEDIEIYGMNEFVSGKAEAYENCVRIIQQKSFNI
;
A
#
# COMPACT_ATOMS: atom_id res chain seq x y z
N MET A 1 -4.67 1.13 20.29
CA MET A 1 -3.25 1.02 19.87
C MET A 1 -2.91 2.17 18.91
N LYS A 2 -1.80 2.89 19.07
CA LYS A 2 -1.42 3.96 18.11
C LYS A 2 -1.08 3.36 16.74
N ILE A 3 -1.52 4.01 15.67
CA ILE A 3 -1.25 3.61 14.28
C ILE A 3 -0.83 4.84 13.45
N THR A 4 -0.04 4.64 12.41
CA THR A 4 0.38 5.72 11.51
C THR A 4 -0.68 5.98 10.46
N LYS A 5 -0.70 7.21 9.92
CA LYS A 5 -1.60 7.59 8.83
C LYS A 5 -1.41 6.69 7.60
N GLU A 6 -0.19 6.32 7.28
CA GLU A 6 0.11 5.41 6.16
C GLU A 6 -0.58 4.07 6.35
N ARG A 7 -0.47 3.47 7.54
CA ARG A 7 -1.14 2.19 7.83
C ARG A 7 -2.67 2.32 7.82
N VAL A 8 -3.23 3.45 8.23
CA VAL A 8 -4.68 3.72 8.11
C VAL A 8 -5.08 3.69 6.62
N LEU A 9 -4.37 4.44 5.78
CA LEU A 9 -4.62 4.49 4.34
C LEU A 9 -4.48 3.11 3.67
N SER A 10 -3.44 2.35 4.01
CA SER A 10 -3.23 0.98 3.54
C SER A 10 -4.36 0.04 3.99
N THR A 11 -4.84 0.19 5.23
CA THR A 11 -5.94 -0.61 5.78
C THR A 11 -7.24 -0.33 5.02
N ILE A 12 -7.59 0.93 4.80
CA ILE A 12 -8.77 1.34 4.02
C ILE A 12 -8.68 0.77 2.60
N ASN A 13 -7.53 0.91 1.95
CA ASN A 13 -7.32 0.38 0.61
C ASN A 13 -7.46 -1.16 0.56
N TYR A 14 -6.91 -1.87 1.55
CA TYR A 14 -7.05 -3.32 1.66
C TYR A 14 -8.50 -3.76 1.83
N ILE A 15 -9.25 -3.11 2.71
CA ILE A 15 -10.68 -3.41 2.94
C ILE A 15 -11.49 -3.17 1.67
N LYS A 16 -11.26 -2.06 0.96
CA LYS A 16 -11.94 -1.78 -0.32
C LYS A 16 -11.68 -2.86 -1.38
N GLN A 17 -10.48 -3.44 -1.40
CA GLN A 17 -10.12 -4.52 -2.33
C GLN A 17 -10.60 -5.90 -1.86
N ASN A 18 -10.92 -6.06 -0.57
CA ASN A 18 -11.29 -7.32 0.06
C ASN A 18 -12.60 -7.14 0.86
N PRO A 19 -13.75 -6.92 0.21
CA PRO A 19 -15.01 -6.55 0.88
C PRO A 19 -15.55 -7.61 1.86
N ASN A 20 -15.09 -8.87 1.74
CA ASN A 20 -15.46 -9.95 2.66
C ASN A 20 -14.59 -10.00 3.91
N PHE A 21 -13.48 -9.25 3.95
CA PHE A 21 -12.60 -9.20 5.11
C PHE A 21 -13.19 -8.30 6.19
N TYR A 22 -13.33 -8.84 7.39
CA TYR A 22 -13.70 -8.04 8.56
C TYR A 22 -12.44 -7.55 9.27
N PHE A 23 -12.26 -6.23 9.39
CA PHE A 23 -11.19 -5.65 10.20
C PHE A 23 -11.70 -5.44 11.63
N PRO A 24 -11.08 -6.07 12.65
CA PRO A 24 -11.65 -6.16 14.01
C PRO A 24 -11.34 -4.93 14.89
N PHE A 25 -11.11 -3.78 14.28
CA PHE A 25 -10.85 -2.52 14.97
C PHE A 25 -11.56 -1.37 14.26
N LYS A 26 -12.03 -0.40 15.04
CA LYS A 26 -12.30 0.94 14.54
C LYS A 26 -11.01 1.74 14.43
N ILE A 27 -10.94 2.63 13.46
CA ILE A 27 -9.83 3.60 13.35
C ILE A 27 -10.35 4.96 13.78
N MET A 28 -9.80 5.52 14.86
CA MET A 28 -10.24 6.82 15.38
C MET A 28 -9.14 7.87 15.16
N CYS A 29 -9.52 9.06 14.72
CA CYS A 29 -8.65 10.24 14.70
C CYS A 29 -8.91 11.08 15.96
N LEU A 30 -7.87 11.40 16.72
CA LEU A 30 -7.96 12.12 18.00
C LEU A 30 -7.75 13.64 17.86
N ASP A 31 -7.60 14.14 16.64
CA ASP A 31 -7.25 15.56 16.39
C ASP A 31 -8.47 16.49 16.36
N PHE A 32 -9.68 15.93 16.42
CA PHE A 32 -10.92 16.67 16.29
C PHE A 32 -11.61 16.90 17.63
N ASP A 33 -12.33 18.02 17.74
CA ASP A 33 -13.19 18.34 18.88
C ASP A 33 -14.65 17.92 18.61
N GLU A 34 -15.49 18.00 19.65
CA GLU A 34 -16.90 17.61 19.63
C GLU A 34 -17.77 18.35 18.60
N HIS A 35 -17.26 19.42 17.98
CA HIS A 35 -17.97 20.17 16.95
C HIS A 35 -17.60 19.75 15.53
N HIS A 36 -16.60 18.88 15.38
CA HIS A 36 -16.16 18.37 14.08
C HIS A 36 -16.95 17.15 13.64
N GLU A 37 -17.26 17.03 12.35
CA GLU A 37 -18.03 15.92 11.78
C GLU A 37 -17.36 14.54 11.92
N MET A 38 -16.04 14.53 12.06
CA MET A 38 -15.23 13.32 12.25
C MET A 38 -14.94 12.98 13.72
N TYR A 39 -15.52 13.71 14.66
CA TYR A 39 -15.33 13.44 16.08
C TYR A 39 -15.97 12.11 16.47
N GLU A 40 -15.17 11.21 17.04
CA GLU A 40 -15.58 9.86 17.44
C GLU A 40 -16.14 8.98 16.29
N GLU A 41 -15.93 9.37 15.04
CA GLU A 41 -16.32 8.57 13.88
C GLU A 41 -15.22 7.56 13.48
N ASP A 42 -15.65 6.44 12.89
CA ASP A 42 -14.71 5.44 12.37
C ASP A 42 -14.14 5.93 11.03
N CYS A 43 -12.83 6.17 10.98
CA CYS A 43 -12.11 6.59 9.79
C CYS A 43 -12.26 5.60 8.61
N LEU A 44 -12.70 4.35 8.87
CA LEU A 44 -13.02 3.39 7.82
C LEU A 44 -14.23 3.79 6.95
N ASP A 45 -15.13 4.62 7.47
CA ASP A 45 -16.34 5.07 6.77
C ASP A 45 -16.09 6.25 5.81
N PHE A 46 -14.90 6.84 5.86
CA PHE A 46 -14.53 8.01 5.06
C PHE A 46 -13.86 7.65 3.76
N GLU A 47 -13.85 8.59 2.81
CA GLU A 47 -13.16 8.38 1.56
C GLU A 47 -11.64 8.47 1.74
N TYR A 48 -10.93 7.53 1.10
CA TYR A 48 -9.46 7.45 1.16
C TYR A 48 -8.77 8.80 0.87
N HIS A 49 -9.31 9.56 -0.09
CA HIS A 49 -8.75 10.86 -0.47
C HIS A 49 -8.96 11.95 0.57
N GLU A 50 -10.02 11.89 1.38
CA GLU A 50 -10.29 12.86 2.45
C GLU A 50 -9.20 12.74 3.51
N ILE A 51 -9.01 11.51 4.03
CA ILE A 51 -7.96 11.23 5.02
C ILE A 51 -6.58 11.52 4.45
N LYS A 52 -6.29 11.08 3.21
CA LYS A 52 -4.98 11.26 2.60
C LYS A 52 -4.59 12.73 2.49
N ASN A 53 -5.51 13.58 2.04
CA ASN A 53 -5.21 14.97 1.71
C ASN A 53 -5.30 15.90 2.93
N ASP A 54 -5.95 15.48 4.02
CA ASP A 54 -6.04 16.29 5.24
C ASP A 54 -4.77 16.16 6.10
N ASN A 55 -3.93 17.19 6.06
CA ASN A 55 -2.69 17.24 6.83
C ASN A 55 -2.90 17.49 8.34
N SER A 56 -4.11 17.84 8.77
CA SER A 56 -4.44 18.01 10.19
C SER A 56 -4.59 16.67 10.92
N MET A 57 -4.94 15.61 10.19
CA MET A 57 -5.11 14.26 10.74
C MET A 57 -3.75 13.58 10.92
N VAL A 58 -3.29 13.48 12.17
CA VAL A 58 -1.97 12.98 12.55
C VAL A 58 -2.06 11.89 13.63
N ASN A 59 -3.00 11.99 14.57
CA ASN A 59 -3.09 11.14 15.74
C ASN A 59 -4.18 10.08 15.59
N PHE A 60 -3.81 8.93 15.05
CA PHE A 60 -4.70 7.79 14.87
C PHE A 60 -4.52 6.71 15.93
N ILE A 61 -5.63 6.11 16.35
CA ILE A 61 -5.65 4.93 17.21
C ILE A 61 -6.59 3.85 16.67
N LEU A 62 -6.25 2.60 16.94
CA LEU A 62 -7.16 1.47 16.83
C LEU A 62 -7.90 1.28 18.15
N VAL A 63 -9.22 1.17 18.05
CA VAL A 63 -10.12 0.79 19.14
C VAL A 63 -10.74 -0.55 18.80
N GLU A 64 -10.74 -1.49 19.75
CA GLU A 64 -11.23 -2.85 19.53
C GLU A 64 -12.69 -2.85 19.08
N ASN A 65 -12.98 -3.62 18.03
CA ASN A 65 -14.33 -3.87 17.53
C ASN A 65 -14.45 -5.35 17.19
N LEU A 66 -14.54 -6.19 18.21
CA LEU A 66 -14.50 -7.66 18.08
C LEU A 66 -15.88 -8.27 17.78
N GLN A 67 -16.77 -7.53 17.12
CA GLN A 67 -18.15 -7.95 16.91
C GLN A 67 -18.27 -9.16 15.97
N ASN A 68 -17.30 -9.34 15.06
CA ASN A 68 -17.31 -10.45 14.11
C ASN A 68 -15.91 -11.07 13.91
N LEU A 69 -15.57 -12.10 14.69
CA LEU A 69 -14.28 -12.79 14.58
C LEU A 69 -14.35 -13.94 13.58
N LEU A 70 -14.32 -13.60 12.29
CA LEU A 70 -14.18 -14.60 11.22
C LEU A 70 -12.82 -15.30 11.33
N LEU A 71 -12.79 -16.61 11.05
CA LEU A 71 -11.55 -17.41 11.13
C LEU A 71 -10.44 -16.82 10.25
N GLU A 72 -10.76 -16.41 9.02
CA GLU A 72 -9.81 -15.79 8.09
C GLU A 72 -9.23 -14.48 8.63
N THR A 73 -10.07 -13.67 9.29
CA THR A 73 -9.62 -12.46 9.98
C THR A 73 -8.65 -12.81 11.10
N VAL A 74 -9.01 -13.75 11.97
CA VAL A 74 -8.16 -14.16 13.10
C VAL A 74 -6.82 -14.72 12.61
N GLU A 75 -6.84 -15.58 11.60
CA GLU A 75 -5.64 -16.13 10.98
C GLU A 75 -4.75 -15.03 10.42
N LEU A 76 -5.29 -14.11 9.61
CA LEU A 76 -4.50 -13.05 9.01
C LEU A 76 -3.95 -12.07 10.06
N MET A 77 -4.77 -11.68 11.03
CA MET A 77 -4.33 -10.82 12.14
C MET A 77 -3.21 -11.50 12.94
N SER A 78 -3.29 -12.82 13.17
CA SER A 78 -2.27 -13.57 13.92
C SER A 78 -0.94 -13.72 13.17
N LYS A 79 -0.98 -13.67 11.84
CA LYS A 79 0.21 -13.82 10.97
C LYS A 79 0.93 -12.50 10.69
N GLY A 80 0.32 -11.36 11.03
CA GLY A 80 0.88 -10.03 10.74
C GLY A 80 0.13 -9.34 9.60
N PHE A 81 -1.07 -8.83 9.91
CA PHE A 81 -1.88 -8.09 8.96
C PHE A 81 -1.17 -6.84 8.42
N PHE A 82 -0.54 -6.05 9.31
CA PHE A 82 0.13 -4.81 8.91
C PHE A 82 1.33 -5.08 8.02
N GLU A 83 2.09 -6.12 8.32
CA GLU A 83 3.20 -6.58 7.49
C GLU A 83 2.69 -6.97 6.10
N LYS A 84 1.58 -7.72 6.03
CA LYS A 84 0.98 -8.10 4.75
C LYS A 84 0.58 -6.90 3.90
N ILE A 85 -0.13 -5.92 4.46
CA ILE A 85 -0.57 -4.76 3.68
C ILE A 85 0.61 -3.88 3.27
N GLU A 86 1.63 -3.72 4.12
CA GLU A 86 2.87 -3.02 3.77
C GLU A 86 3.62 -3.71 2.61
N TYR A 87 3.67 -5.05 2.61
CA TYR A 87 4.23 -5.80 1.49
C TYR A 87 3.43 -5.63 0.20
N MET A 88 2.09 -5.62 0.29
CA MET A 88 1.23 -5.42 -0.87
C MET A 88 1.41 -4.03 -1.49
N ASP A 89 1.52 -2.99 -0.66
CA ASP A 89 1.74 -1.63 -1.14
C ASP A 89 3.11 -1.50 -1.81
N ALA A 90 4.17 -2.01 -1.18
CA ALA A 90 5.52 -2.02 -1.77
C ALA A 90 5.55 -2.82 -3.08
N LEU A 91 4.87 -3.97 -3.13
CA LEU A 91 4.79 -4.79 -4.33
C LEU A 91 4.09 -4.03 -5.47
N SER A 92 2.97 -3.36 -5.17
CA SER A 92 2.23 -2.56 -6.15
C SER A 92 3.09 -1.42 -6.70
N GLU A 93 3.74 -0.65 -5.84
CA GLU A 93 4.59 0.47 -6.26
C GLU A 93 5.76 0.00 -7.15
N VAL A 94 6.50 -1.02 -6.70
CA VAL A 94 7.64 -1.54 -7.47
C VAL A 94 7.17 -2.18 -8.78
N SER A 95 6.01 -2.83 -8.80
CA SER A 95 5.43 -3.39 -10.03
C SER A 95 5.09 -2.29 -11.04
N ASN A 96 4.51 -1.17 -10.59
CA ASN A 96 4.21 -0.04 -11.46
C ASN A 96 5.52 0.56 -12.04
N LEU A 97 6.53 0.76 -11.21
CA LEU A 97 7.85 1.25 -11.65
C LEU A 97 8.51 0.30 -12.67
N ALA A 98 8.40 -1.02 -12.47
CA ALA A 98 8.87 -2.03 -13.41
C ALA A 98 8.16 -1.91 -14.76
N GLN A 99 6.82 -1.86 -14.75
CA GLN A 99 6.00 -1.75 -15.95
C GLN A 99 6.27 -0.45 -16.71
N GLU A 100 6.32 0.69 -16.02
CA GLU A 100 6.63 1.98 -16.63
C GLU A 100 8.03 1.98 -17.26
N SER A 101 9.04 1.49 -16.53
CA SER A 101 10.41 1.43 -17.04
C SER A 101 10.51 0.51 -18.25
N ARG A 102 9.87 -0.67 -18.19
CA ARG A 102 9.84 -1.62 -19.30
C ARG A 102 9.09 -1.05 -20.51
N GLY A 103 8.01 -0.31 -20.30
CA GLY A 103 7.25 0.36 -21.35
C GLY A 103 8.01 1.51 -22.03
N ARG A 104 8.95 2.15 -21.32
CA ARG A 104 9.85 3.18 -21.89
C ARG A 104 11.02 2.58 -22.67
N TRP A 105 11.41 1.34 -22.38
CA TRP A 105 12.50 0.67 -23.08
C TRP A 105 12.08 0.29 -24.51
N LYS A 106 12.95 0.60 -25.48
CA LYS A 106 12.70 0.39 -26.91
C LYS A 106 13.67 -0.62 -27.49
N LYS A 107 13.15 -1.72 -28.02
CA LYS A 107 13.95 -2.84 -28.54
C LYS A 107 14.79 -2.43 -29.74
N GLU A 108 14.27 -1.54 -30.58
CA GLU A 108 14.91 -1.01 -31.78
C GLU A 108 16.16 -0.16 -31.47
N LEU A 109 16.19 0.52 -30.31
CA LEU A 109 17.30 1.38 -29.91
C LEU A 109 18.50 0.59 -29.33
N ARG A 110 18.38 -0.73 -29.15
CA ARG A 110 19.50 -1.60 -28.73
C ARG A 110 20.68 -1.63 -29.71
N LYS A 111 20.44 -1.23 -30.96
CA LYS A 111 21.46 -1.18 -32.01
C LYS A 111 21.68 0.26 -32.50
N SER A 112 21.27 1.25 -31.70
CA SER A 112 21.50 2.65 -32.03
C SER A 112 23.01 2.89 -32.13
N GLU A 113 23.44 3.49 -33.24
CA GLU A 113 24.82 3.95 -33.44
C GLU A 113 25.07 5.27 -32.70
N ASP A 114 24.01 6.01 -32.38
CA ASP A 114 24.07 7.14 -31.45
C ASP A 114 24.25 6.60 -30.02
N ILE A 115 25.42 6.87 -29.46
CA ILE A 115 25.87 6.37 -28.16
C ILE A 115 25.04 6.93 -26.99
N GLU A 116 24.55 8.16 -27.08
CA GLU A 116 23.75 8.76 -26.02
C GLU A 116 22.36 8.13 -25.99
N ILE A 117 21.75 7.95 -27.17
CA ILE A 117 20.46 7.28 -27.30
C ILE A 117 20.56 5.82 -26.86
N TYR A 118 21.61 5.11 -27.29
CA TYR A 118 21.88 3.73 -26.87
C TYR A 118 22.04 3.65 -25.34
N GLY A 119 22.90 4.50 -24.77
CA GLY A 119 23.19 4.52 -23.34
C GLY A 119 21.96 4.78 -22.48
N MET A 120 21.11 5.74 -22.88
CA MET A 120 19.86 6.02 -22.16
C MET A 120 18.88 4.84 -22.26
N ASN A 121 18.77 4.20 -23.42
CA ASN A 121 17.89 3.04 -23.60
C ASN A 121 18.34 1.84 -22.76
N GLU A 122 19.65 1.55 -22.70
CA GLU A 122 20.20 0.50 -21.84
C GLU A 122 20.04 0.81 -20.35
N PHE A 123 20.20 2.08 -19.94
CA PHE A 123 19.92 2.51 -18.57
C PHE A 123 18.47 2.24 -18.16
N VAL A 124 17.50 2.55 -19.04
CA VAL A 124 16.08 2.26 -18.80
C VAL A 124 15.83 0.75 -18.72
N SER A 125 16.48 -0.05 -19.57
CA SER A 125 16.41 -1.52 -19.48
C SER A 125 16.90 -2.03 -18.13
N GLY A 126 18.09 -1.58 -17.70
CA GLY A 126 18.67 -1.97 -16.42
C GLY A 126 17.80 -1.58 -15.22
N LYS A 127 17.17 -0.40 -15.27
CA LYS A 127 16.18 0.02 -14.27
C LYS A 127 14.96 -0.92 -14.24
N ALA A 128 14.40 -1.26 -15.40
CA ALA A 128 13.27 -2.18 -15.47
C ALA A 128 13.63 -3.54 -14.87
N GLU A 129 14.79 -4.10 -15.25
CA GLU A 129 15.29 -5.39 -14.72
C GLU A 129 15.51 -5.35 -13.21
N ALA A 130 16.03 -4.24 -12.68
CA ALA A 130 16.20 -4.07 -11.24
C ALA A 130 14.86 -4.09 -10.50
N TYR A 131 13.85 -3.34 -10.98
CA TYR A 131 12.52 -3.35 -10.36
C TYR A 131 11.82 -4.72 -10.50
N GLU A 132 11.91 -5.38 -11.66
CA GLU A 132 11.38 -6.74 -11.87
C GLU A 132 12.01 -7.75 -10.89
N ASN A 133 13.33 -7.63 -10.62
CA ASN A 133 13.99 -8.44 -9.62
C ASN A 133 13.48 -8.16 -8.20
N CYS A 134 13.25 -6.88 -7.85
CA CYS A 134 12.64 -6.51 -6.57
C CYS A 134 11.23 -7.10 -6.41
N VAL A 135 10.37 -7.03 -7.43
CA VAL A 135 9.04 -7.67 -7.45
C VAL A 135 9.16 -9.15 -7.09
N ARG A 136 10.06 -9.88 -7.76
CA ARG A 136 10.27 -11.30 -7.51
C ARG A 136 10.72 -11.57 -6.06
N ILE A 137 11.62 -10.75 -5.52
CA ILE A 137 12.11 -10.89 -4.14
C ILE A 137 10.98 -10.65 -3.14
N ILE A 138 10.18 -9.61 -3.34
CA ILE A 138 9.05 -9.27 -2.46
C ILE A 138 8.03 -10.42 -2.47
N GLN A 139 7.66 -10.92 -3.66
CA GLN A 139 6.75 -12.06 -3.81
C GLN A 139 7.28 -13.30 -3.07
N GLN A 140 8.55 -13.66 -3.24
CA GLN A 140 9.14 -14.81 -2.55
C GLN A 140 9.08 -14.69 -1.03
N LYS A 141 9.18 -13.48 -0.48
CA LYS A 141 9.07 -13.24 0.96
C LYS A 141 7.61 -13.23 1.44
N SER A 142 6.67 -12.74 0.63
CA SER A 142 5.25 -12.69 1.02
C SER A 142 4.59 -14.07 1.08
N PHE A 143 5.07 -15.06 0.33
CA PHE A 143 4.53 -16.43 0.38
C PHE A 143 4.93 -17.23 1.63
N ASN A 144 5.78 -16.68 2.50
CA ASN A 144 6.21 -17.31 3.74
C ASN A 144 5.49 -16.78 5.00
N ILE A 145 4.47 -15.93 4.82
CA ILE A 145 3.58 -15.40 5.87
C ILE A 145 2.16 -15.93 5.61
#